data_AF-A0A0Q9TXG5-F1
#
_entry.id   AF-A0A0Q9TXG5-F1
#
_cell.length_a   1.000
_cell.length_b   1.000
_cell.length_c   1.000
_cell.angle_alpha   90.00
_cell.angle_beta   90.00
_cell.angle_gamma   90.00
#
_symmetry.space_group_name_H-M   'P 1'
#
loop_
_entity.id
_entity.type
_entity.pdbx_description
1 polymer ?
#
loop_
_entity_poly.entity_id
_entity_poly.type
_entity_poly.pdbx_seq_one_letter_code
_entity_poly.pdbx_strand_id
1 'polypeptide(L)' 'MLNVEVQGSKIVLTEITDQWGEECHTFIGRPAMLHWANERFAKDKFEGTDEEWQAIMDAFKQV' A
#
# COMPACT_ATOMS: atom_id res chain seq x y z
N MET A 1 -5.14 9.69 1.68
CA MET A 1 -6.00 8.52 1.95
C MET A 1 -5.57 7.40 1.03
N LEU A 2 -5.54 6.15 1.50
CA LEU A 2 -5.23 4.98 0.67
C LEU A 2 -6.49 4.13 0.52
N ASN A 3 -6.87 3.82 -0.71
CA ASN A 3 -7.95 2.88 -1.01
C ASN A 3 -7.37 1.63 -1.68
N VAL A 4 -7.88 0.45 -1.33
CA VAL A 4 -7.44 -0.81 -1.94
C VAL A 4 -8.67 -1.59 -2.37
N GLU A 5 -8.74 -1.92 -3.65
CA GLU A 5 -9.85 -2.64 -4.26
C GLU A 5 -9.36 -3.93 -4.94
N VAL A 6 -10.03 -5.04 -4.69
CA VAL A 6 -9.70 -6.34 -5.30
C VAL A 6 -10.64 -6.59 -6.48
N GLN A 7 -10.08 -6.66 -7.69
CA GLN A 7 -10.80 -6.93 -8.93
C GLN A 7 -10.36 -8.29 -9.51
N GLY A 8 -10.94 -9.36 -8.97
CA GLY A 8 -10.62 -10.73 -9.36
C GLY A 8 -9.16 -11.09 -9.04
N SER A 9 -8.32 -11.19 -10.06
CA SER A 9 -6.87 -11.47 -9.89
C SER A 9 -6.02 -10.22 -9.72
N LYS A 10 -6.60 -9.03 -9.92
CA LYS A 10 -5.90 -7.74 -9.82
C LYS A 10 -6.26 -7.04 -8.53
N ILE A 11 -5.34 -6.22 -8.04
CA ILE A 11 -5.57 -5.34 -6.89
C ILE A 11 -5.25 -3.92 -7.35
N VAL A 12 -6.18 -2.99 -7.14
CA VAL A 12 -6.02 -1.57 -7.48
C VAL A 12 -5.89 -0.80 -6.18
N LEU A 13 -4.77 -0.08 -6.03
CA LEU A 13 -4.51 0.78 -4.90
C LEU A 13 -4.55 2.24 -5.37
N THR A 14 -5.32 3.07 -4.69
CA THR A 14 -5.46 4.49 -5.00
C THR A 14 -4.93 5.32 -3.84
N GLU A 15 -3.87 6.09 -4.08
CA GLU A 15 -3.36 7.12 -3.18
C GLU A 15 -4.05 8.44 -3.50
N ILE A 16 -4.94 8.90 -2.63
CA ILE A 16 -5.64 10.18 -2.75
C ILE A 16 -4.87 11.19 -1.90
N THR A 17 -4.20 12.14 -2.55
CA THR A 17 -3.48 13.22 -1.87
C THR A 17 -4.21 14.56 -2.05
N ASP A 18 -4.24 15.37 -1.00
CA ASP A 18 -4.98 16.65 -0.99
C ASP A 18 -4.37 17.70 -1.93
N GLN A 19 -3.09 17.54 -2.28
CA GLN A 19 -2.32 18.53 -3.04
C GLN A 19 -2.06 18.12 -4.50
N TRP A 20 -2.14 16.84 -4.85
CA TRP A 20 -1.64 16.31 -6.12
C TRP A 20 -2.41 15.06 -6.60
N GLY A 21 -3.72 15.20 -6.79
CA GLY A 21 -4.54 14.19 -7.49
C GLY A 21 -4.51 12.77 -6.90
N GLU A 22 -5.08 11.85 -7.67
CA GLU A 22 -5.19 10.43 -7.33
C GLU A 22 -4.12 9.64 -8.09
N GLU A 23 -3.24 8.93 -7.37
CA GLU A 23 -2.29 8.00 -7.97
C GLU A 23 -2.82 6.57 -7.85
N CYS A 24 -2.95 5.87 -8.98
CA CYS A 24 -3.49 4.50 -9.02
C CYS A 24 -2.39 3.49 -9.39
N HIS A 25 -2.18 2.51 -8.51
CA HIS A 25 -1.28 1.38 -8.71
C HIS A 25 -2.07 0.10 -8.94
N THR A 26 -1.79 -0.64 -10.01
CA THR A 26 -2.44 -1.93 -10.27
C THR A 26 -1.45 -3.07 -10.11
N PHE A 27 -1.79 -4.02 -9.26
CA PHE A 27 -0.99 -5.20 -8.94
C PHE A 27 -1.64 -6.47 -9.43
N ILE A 28 -0.83 -7.47 -9.82
CA ILE A 28 -1.29 -8.82 -10.11
C ILE A 28 -1.13 -9.65 -8.83
N GLY A 29 -2.22 -9.77 -8.08
CA GLY A 29 -2.26 -10.47 -6.80
C GLY A 29 -1.59 -9.76 -5.63
N ARG A 30 -1.77 -10.33 -4.43
CA ARG A 30 -1.28 -9.78 -3.15
C ARG A 30 0.24 -9.69 -3.06
N PRO A 31 1.06 -10.65 -3.54
CA PRO A 31 2.51 -10.57 -3.42
C PRO A 31 3.11 -9.34 -4.11
N ALA A 32 2.58 -8.94 -5.27
CA ALA A 32 3.04 -7.76 -6.00
C ALA A 32 2.72 -6.46 -5.24
N MET A 33 1.52 -6.36 -4.66
CA MET A 33 1.13 -5.23 -3.80
C MET A 33 1.99 -5.16 -2.55
N LEU A 34 2.24 -6.30 -1.88
CA LEU A 34 3.09 -6.37 -0.69
C LEU A 34 4.52 -5.96 -0.99
N HIS A 35 5.07 -6.36 -2.15
CA HIS A 35 6.40 -5.93 -2.57
C HIS A 35 6.46 -4.40 -2.70
N TRP A 36 5.50 -3.81 -3.41
CA TRP A 36 5.38 -2.35 -3.52
C TRP A 36 5.23 -1.67 -2.15
N ALA A 37 4.39 -2.20 -1.25
CA ALA A 37 4.19 -1.63 0.07
C ALA A 37 5.51 -1.66 0.89
N ASN A 38 6.31 -2.73 0.77
CA ASN A 38 7.62 -2.80 1.42
C ASN A 38 8.60 -1.76 0.87
N GLU A 39 8.57 -1.45 -0.43
CA GLU A 39 9.43 -0.40 -1.00
C GLU A 39 8.94 1.00 -0.64
N ARG A 40 7.63 1.23 -0.70
CA ARG A 40 6.97 2.51 -0.42
C ARG A 40 7.12 2.93 1.04
N PHE A 41 7.01 1.96 1.94
CA PHE A 41 7.17 2.13 3.37
C PHE A 41 8.47 1.48 3.85
N ALA A 42 9.54 1.51 3.06
CA ALA A 42 10.83 0.94 3.47
C ALA A 42 11.23 1.51 4.85
N LYS A 43 11.62 0.64 5.79
CA LYS A 43 11.91 1.03 7.19
C LYS A 43 12.89 2.20 7.30
N ASP A 44 13.87 2.26 6.41
CA ASP A 44 14.88 3.34 6.35
C ASP A 44 14.28 4.72 6.00
N LYS A 45 13.14 4.73 5.28
CA LYS A 45 12.42 5.93 4.85
C LYS A 45 11.12 6.16 5.61
N PHE A 46 10.76 5.29 6.54
CA PHE A 46 9.53 5.37 7.29
C PHE A 46 9.74 6.28 8.50
N GLU A 47 9.00 7.40 8.57
CA GLU A 47 9.14 8.40 9.62
C GLU A 47 8.39 8.05 10.93
N GLY A 48 7.63 6.94 10.95
CA GLY A 48 6.89 6.46 12.12
C GLY A 48 7.62 5.40 12.94
N THR A 49 6.93 4.83 13.93
CA THR A 49 7.45 3.75 14.76
C THR A 49 7.43 2.39 14.05
N ASP A 50 8.26 1.45 14.52
CA ASP A 50 8.25 0.07 14.02
C ASP A 50 6.87 -0.60 14.18
N GLU A 51 6.14 -0.27 15.24
CA GLU A 51 4.79 -0.77 15.51
C GLU A 51 3.78 -0.24 14.49
N GLU A 52 3.83 1.06 14.16
CA GLU A 52 2.99 1.66 13.11
C GLU A 52 3.30 1.07 11.74
N TRP A 53 4.59 0.91 11.42
CA TRP A 53 5.01 0.26 10.20
C TRP A 53 4.44 -1.16 10.10
N GLN A 54 4.54 -1.92 11.19
CA GLN A 54 4.05 -3.29 11.23
C GLN A 54 2.53 -3.36 11.10
N ALA A 55 1.80 -2.43 11.72
CA ALA A 55 0.34 -2.32 11.58
C ALA A 55 -0.08 -2.02 10.13
N ILE A 56 0.64 -1.12 9.44
CA ILE A 56 0.39 -0.79 8.03
C ILE A 56 0.65 -2.02 7.15
N MET A 57 1.79 -2.69 7.33
CA MET A 57 2.13 -3.90 6.58
C MET A 57 1.14 -5.04 6.83
N ASP A 58 0.65 -5.18 8.06
CA ASP A 58 -0.34 -6.19 8.40
C ASP A 58 -1.70 -5.90 7.75
N ALA A 59 -2.13 -4.63 7.71
CA ALA A 59 -3.33 -4.21 6.99
C ALA A 59 -3.27 -4.62 5.51
N PHE A 60 -2.14 -4.42 4.84
CA PHE A 60 -1.96 -4.87 3.44
C PHE A 60 -2.01 -6.39 3.27
N LYS A 61 -1.65 -7.18 4.29
CA LYS A 61 -1.74 -8.66 4.24
C LYS A 61 -3.16 -9.18 4.42
N GLN A 62 -4.01 -8.41 5.11
CA GLN A 62 -5.39 -8.79 5.42
C GLN A 62 -6.37 -8.52 4.27
N VAL A 63 -6.03 -7.65 3.31
CA VAL A 63 -6.78 -7.41 2.06
C VAL A 63 -6.85 -8.67 1.21
#